data_AF-A0A357BS45-F1
#
_entry.id   AF-A0A357BS45-F1
#
_cell.length_a   1.000
_cell.length_b   1.000
_cell.length_c   1.000
_cell.angle_alpha   90.00
_cell.angle_beta   90.00
_cell.angle_gamma   90.00
#
_symmetry.space_group_name_H-M   'P 1'
#
loop_
_entity.id
_entity.type
_entity.pdbx_description
1 polymer ?
#
loop_
_entity_poly.entity_id
_entity_poly.type
_entity_poly.pdbx_seq_one_letter_code
_entity_poly.pdbx_strand_id
1 'polypeptide(L)'
;DDQAAQIYVVFPKFPSQINSRMLGYIWDSGAPIDSEVTSNKLSTIKYIVVKSGTNELGKWFSEKRNVYDDYKRLFGEEPPMVGSIALMIDSDDTKSSAESFFGDIYLSQE
;
A
#
# COMPACT_ATOMS: atom_id res chain seq x y z
N ASP A 1 14.21 -2.63 -0.95
CA ASP A 1 13.46 -3.91 -0.99
C ASP A 1 12.56 -3.83 -2.20
N ASP A 2 12.23 -4.95 -2.83
CA ASP A 2 11.40 -4.90 -4.03
C ASP A 2 9.96 -5.26 -3.69
N GLN A 3 9.04 -4.47 -4.24
CA GLN A 3 7.61 -4.71 -4.17
C GLN A 3 7.05 -4.90 -5.58
N ALA A 4 6.56 -6.11 -5.85
CA ALA A 4 6.00 -6.48 -7.14
C ALA A 4 4.69 -5.76 -7.46
N ALA A 5 3.96 -5.33 -6.42
CA ALA A 5 2.74 -4.54 -6.52
C ALA A 5 2.52 -3.70 -5.26
N GLN A 6 2.04 -2.49 -5.44
CA GLN A 6 1.61 -1.61 -4.37
C GLN A 6 0.31 -0.90 -4.74
N ILE A 7 -0.63 -0.88 -3.80
CA ILE A 7 -1.85 -0.06 -3.89
C ILE A 7 -1.84 0.91 -2.73
N TYR A 8 -1.84 2.20 -3.02
CA TYR A 8 -1.91 3.27 -2.03
C TYR A 8 -3.28 3.94 -2.02
N VAL A 9 -3.82 4.11 -0.84
CA VAL A 9 -4.92 5.05 -0.58
C VAL A 9 -4.31 6.35 -0.07
N VAL A 10 -4.60 7.45 -0.77
CA VAL A 10 -4.02 8.78 -0.51
C VAL A 10 -5.02 9.64 0.25
N PHE A 11 -4.57 10.18 1.37
CA PHE A 11 -5.35 11.01 2.29
C PHE A 11 -4.78 12.43 2.31
N PRO A 12 -5.37 13.37 1.54
CA PRO A 12 -4.89 14.74 1.49
C PRO A 12 -5.08 15.44 2.84
N LYS A 13 -4.04 16.14 3.32
CA LYS A 13 -4.13 17.00 4.52
C LYS A 13 -3.47 18.33 4.26
N PHE A 14 -4.13 19.44 4.61
CA PHE A 14 -3.61 20.78 4.35
C PHE A 14 -2.37 21.12 5.21
N PRO A 15 -1.32 21.73 4.64
CA PRO A 15 -1.04 21.85 3.20
C PRO A 15 -0.68 20.50 2.55
N SER A 16 -1.41 20.13 1.49
CA SER A 16 -1.41 18.78 0.89
C SER A 16 -0.07 18.32 0.35
N GLN A 17 0.80 19.26 -0.04
CA GLN A 17 2.13 18.93 -0.58
C GLN A 17 3.06 18.32 0.48
N ILE A 18 2.78 18.51 1.77
CA ILE A 18 3.68 18.13 2.87
C ILE A 18 2.99 17.18 3.85
N ASN A 19 1.69 17.39 4.10
CA ASN A 19 0.99 16.70 5.19
C ASN A 19 0.16 15.49 4.74
N SER A 20 0.02 15.22 3.44
CA SER A 20 -0.74 14.07 2.96
C SER A 20 -0.19 12.77 3.53
N ARG A 21 -1.09 11.82 3.81
CA ARG A 21 -0.75 10.47 4.27
C ARG A 21 -1.03 9.46 3.17
N MET A 22 -0.19 8.45 3.07
CA MET A 22 -0.39 7.35 2.13
C MET A 22 -0.38 6.04 2.90
N LEU A 23 -1.50 5.32 2.81
CA LEU A 23 -1.63 3.96 3.34
C LEU A 23 -1.47 2.98 2.18
N GLY A 24 -0.41 2.18 2.21
CA GLY A 24 -0.12 1.18 1.19
C GLY A 24 -0.50 -0.23 1.60
N TYR A 25 -0.88 -1.03 0.62
CA TYR A 25 -0.95 -2.49 0.70
C TYR A 25 -0.01 -3.05 -0.35
N ILE A 26 0.99 -3.81 0.08
CA ILE A 26 2.10 -4.20 -0.78
C ILE A 26 2.25 -5.72 -0.89
N TRP A 27 2.68 -6.17 -2.07
CA TRP A 27 3.25 -7.48 -2.26
C TRP A 27 4.77 -7.36 -2.26
N ASP A 28 5.38 -7.78 -1.15
CA ASP A 28 6.82 -7.71 -0.97
C ASP A 28 7.53 -9.00 -1.46
N SER A 29 8.82 -8.90 -1.76
CA SER A 29 9.63 -10.04 -2.19
C SER A 29 10.04 -10.98 -1.05
N GLY A 30 10.07 -10.51 0.21
CA GLY A 30 10.51 -11.34 1.34
C GLY A 30 10.09 -10.90 2.75
N ALA A 31 9.49 -9.73 2.91
CA ALA A 31 8.99 -9.28 4.21
C ALA A 31 7.83 -10.17 4.71
N PRO A 32 7.70 -10.42 6.02
CA PRO A 32 6.58 -11.21 6.55
C PRO A 32 5.22 -10.57 6.24
N ILE A 33 4.23 -11.39 5.89
CA ILE A 33 2.84 -10.94 5.73
C ILE A 33 2.34 -10.35 7.06
N ASP A 34 1.46 -9.36 6.97
CA ASP A 34 0.94 -8.52 8.05
C ASP A 34 1.97 -7.61 8.75
N SER A 35 3.20 -7.54 8.23
CA SER A 35 4.17 -6.54 8.69
C SER A 35 3.64 -5.13 8.41
N GLU A 36 3.72 -4.27 9.42
CA GLU A 36 3.43 -2.85 9.33
C GLU A 36 4.73 -2.08 9.22
N VAL A 37 4.89 -1.31 8.16
CA VAL A 37 6.15 -0.63 7.85
C VAL A 37 5.89 0.86 7.65
N THR A 38 6.78 1.68 8.19
CA THR A 38 6.85 3.11 7.83
C THR A 38 7.95 3.28 6.81
N SER A 39 7.68 3.97 5.70
CA SER A 39 8.66 4.19 4.66
C SER A 39 9.91 4.87 5.22
N ASN A 40 11.08 4.36 4.84
CA ASN A 40 12.37 4.98 5.18
C ASN A 40 12.62 6.29 4.42
N LYS A 41 11.88 6.55 3.33
CA LYS A 41 12.00 7.78 2.51
C LYS A 41 11.10 8.90 3.06
N LEU A 42 9.86 8.58 3.44
CA LEU A 42 8.89 9.55 3.94
C LEU A 42 8.04 8.96 5.07
N SER A 43 8.11 9.55 6.27
CA SER A 43 7.35 9.08 7.44
C SER A 43 5.83 9.19 7.31
N THR A 44 5.35 9.92 6.30
CA THR A 44 3.93 10.08 5.97
C THR A 44 3.37 8.90 5.17
N ILE A 45 4.24 7.99 4.73
CA ILE A 45 3.88 6.77 4.00
C ILE A 45 4.04 5.59 4.95
N LYS A 46 2.96 4.85 5.13
CA LYS A 46 2.94 3.59 5.89
C LYS A 46 2.27 2.52 5.05
N TYR A 47 2.73 1.29 5.15
CA TYR A 47 2.18 0.20 4.36
C TYR A 47 2.15 -1.11 5.14
N ILE A 48 1.22 -1.97 4.71
CA ILE A 48 1.01 -3.32 5.24
C ILE A 48 1.40 -4.33 4.16
N VAL A 49 2.22 -5.30 4.52
CA VAL A 49 2.58 -6.42 3.63
C VAL A 49 1.39 -7.37 3.57
N VAL A 50 0.65 -7.40 2.46
CA VAL A 50 -0.51 -8.29 2.29
C VAL A 50 -0.15 -9.60 1.60
N LYS A 51 0.96 -9.62 0.88
CA LYS A 51 1.53 -10.83 0.25
C LYS A 51 3.05 -10.78 0.26
N SER A 52 3.68 -11.94 0.21
CA SER A 52 5.14 -12.05 0.23
C SER A 52 5.66 -13.21 -0.61
N GLY A 53 6.80 -13.00 -1.26
CA GLY A 53 7.52 -14.01 -2.01
C GLY A 53 6.86 -14.43 -3.32
N THR A 54 7.39 -15.49 -3.93
CA THR A 54 7.10 -15.90 -5.31
C THR A 54 6.24 -17.16 -5.44
N ASN A 55 5.81 -17.76 -4.33
CA ASN A 55 5.10 -19.04 -4.34
C ASN A 55 3.73 -18.98 -5.03
N GLU A 56 3.16 -17.78 -5.14
CA GLU A 56 1.77 -17.55 -5.54
C GLU A 56 1.66 -16.76 -6.87
N LEU A 57 2.74 -16.72 -7.67
CA LEU A 57 2.76 -16.03 -8.97
C LEU A 57 1.77 -16.64 -9.99
N GLY A 58 1.28 -15.79 -10.91
CA GLY A 58 0.40 -16.21 -12.01
C GLY A 58 -1.06 -16.46 -11.61
N LYS A 59 -1.44 -16.10 -10.40
CA LYS A 59 -2.81 -16.25 -9.88
C LYS A 59 -3.46 -14.89 -9.62
N TRP A 60 -4.78 -14.84 -9.80
CA TRP A 60 -5.59 -13.70 -9.35
C TRP A 60 -5.94 -13.87 -7.88
N PHE A 61 -5.90 -12.76 -7.15
CA PHE A 61 -6.31 -12.69 -5.74
C PHE A 61 -7.29 -11.56 -5.55
N SER A 62 -8.31 -11.80 -4.73
CA SER A 62 -9.17 -10.75 -4.19
C SER A 62 -8.67 -10.36 -2.81
N GLU A 63 -8.54 -9.05 -2.58
CA GLU A 63 -8.10 -8.48 -1.31
C GLU A 63 -9.20 -7.54 -0.80
N LYS A 64 -9.58 -7.68 0.47
CA LYS A 64 -10.53 -6.77 1.15
C LYS A 64 -9.91 -6.31 2.45
N ARG A 65 -9.80 -4.99 2.63
CA ARG A 65 -9.20 -4.37 3.81
C ARG A 65 -10.14 -3.32 4.39
N ASN A 66 -10.15 -3.21 5.72
CA ASN A 66 -10.79 -2.08 6.38
C ASN A 66 -9.81 -0.91 6.39
N VAL A 67 -9.90 -0.07 5.35
CA VAL A 67 -9.00 1.06 5.15
C VAL A 67 -9.07 2.09 6.30
N TYR A 68 -10.27 2.27 6.88
CA TYR A 68 -10.48 3.21 7.98
C TYR A 68 -9.76 2.76 9.26
N ASP A 69 -9.93 1.51 9.65
CA ASP A 69 -9.28 0.95 10.84
C ASP A 69 -7.77 0.83 10.64
N ASP A 70 -7.32 0.41 9.46
CA ASP A 70 -5.90 0.32 9.12
C ASP A 70 -5.24 1.70 9.17
N TYR A 71 -5.91 2.75 8.70
CA TYR A 71 -5.43 4.13 8.83
C TYR A 71 -5.31 4.55 10.29
N LYS A 72 -6.37 4.38 11.09
CA LYS A 72 -6.37 4.79 12.51
C LYS A 72 -5.30 4.07 13.30
N ARG A 73 -5.12 2.78 13.07
CA ARG A 73 -4.09 1.97 13.72
C ARG A 73 -2.68 2.45 13.38
N LEU A 74 -2.42 2.77 12.11
CA LEU A 74 -1.08 3.14 11.64
C LEU A 74 -0.70 4.61 11.89
N PHE A 75 -1.66 5.52 11.79
CA PHE A 75 -1.43 6.97 11.90
C PHE A 75 -1.89 7.57 13.23
N GLY A 76 -2.69 6.86 14.02
CA GLY A 76 -3.15 7.30 15.34
C GLY A 76 -4.14 8.47 15.32
N GLU A 77 -4.79 8.72 14.18
CA GLU A 77 -5.71 9.84 13.98
C GLU A 77 -6.86 9.47 13.04
N GLU A 78 -7.90 10.29 13.00
CA GLU A 78 -9.03 10.11 12.08
C GLU A 78 -8.60 10.37 10.62
N PRO A 79 -8.93 9.47 9.67
CA PRO A 79 -8.65 9.71 8.27
C PRO A 79 -9.50 10.86 7.73
N PRO A 80 -8.92 11.76 6.92
CA PRO A 80 -9.72 12.65 6.08
C PRO A 80 -10.40 11.84 4.96
N MET A 81 -11.21 12.53 4.15
CA MET A 81 -11.73 11.93 2.92
C MET A 81 -10.59 11.42 2.03
N VAL A 82 -10.78 10.23 1.46
CA VAL A 82 -9.84 9.68 0.46
C VAL A 82 -9.80 10.62 -0.73
N GLY A 83 -8.59 10.99 -1.15
CA GLY A 83 -8.36 11.85 -2.31
C GLY A 83 -8.16 11.05 -3.60
N SER A 84 -7.36 9.98 -3.54
CA SER A 84 -7.06 9.15 -4.71
C SER A 84 -6.56 7.75 -4.32
N ILE A 85 -6.54 6.86 -5.32
CA ILE A 85 -5.85 5.58 -5.27
C ILE A 85 -4.68 5.66 -6.25
N ALA A 86 -3.51 5.17 -5.84
CA ALA A 86 -2.33 5.06 -6.69
C ALA A 86 -1.86 3.61 -6.76
N LEU A 87 -1.43 3.19 -7.94
CA LEU A 87 -0.86 1.87 -8.20
C LEU A 87 0.62 2.05 -8.55
N MET A 88 1.47 1.20 -8.00
CA MET A 88 2.92 1.30 -8.19
C MET A 88 3.57 -0.08 -8.17
N ILE A 89 4.70 -0.17 -8.87
CA ILE A 89 5.71 -1.20 -8.71
C ILE A 89 6.96 -0.49 -8.22
N ASP A 90 7.66 -1.08 -7.26
CA ASP A 90 8.94 -0.57 -6.79
C ASP A 90 9.99 -1.67 -6.93
N SER A 91 10.89 -1.45 -7.88
CA SER A 91 11.98 -2.35 -8.25
C SER A 91 13.24 -1.55 -8.63
N ASP A 92 13.33 -0.29 -8.18
CA ASP A 92 14.40 0.63 -8.60
C ASP A 92 15.72 0.36 -7.87
N ASP A 93 15.66 -0.20 -6.66
CA ASP A 93 16.82 -0.41 -5.78
C ASP A 93 17.67 -1.64 -6.14
N THR A 94 17.12 -2.68 -6.78
CA THR A 94 17.81 -3.97 -6.97
C THR A 94 18.14 -4.33 -8.42
N LYS A 95 17.75 -3.49 -9.39
CA LYS A 95 17.78 -3.79 -10.83
C LYS A 95 16.93 -5.01 -11.23
N SER A 96 16.01 -5.44 -10.38
CA SER A 96 15.02 -6.45 -10.73
C SER A 96 13.92 -5.86 -11.62
N SER A 97 13.03 -6.73 -12.11
CA SER A 97 11.82 -6.30 -12.81
C SER A 97 10.62 -7.05 -12.24
N ALA A 98 9.47 -6.39 -12.21
CA ALA A 98 8.22 -7.00 -11.82
C ALA A 98 7.10 -6.62 -12.81
N GLU A 99 6.11 -7.51 -12.91
CA GLU A 99 4.88 -7.29 -13.64
C GLU A 99 3.73 -7.71 -12.71
N SER A 100 2.69 -6.87 -12.66
CA SER A 100 1.49 -7.13 -11.90
C SER A 100 0.27 -6.66 -12.67
N PHE A 101 -0.80 -7.43 -12.57
CA PHE A 101 -2.10 -7.10 -13.16
C PHE A 101 -3.07 -6.73 -12.04
N PHE A 102 -3.84 -5.67 -12.26
CA PHE A 102 -4.84 -5.18 -11.32
C PHE A 102 -6.22 -5.31 -11.95
N GLY A 103 -7.18 -5.82 -11.17
CA GLY A 103 -8.57 -5.97 -11.55
C GLY A 103 -9.43 -4.86 -10.96
N ASP A 104 -10.69 -5.19 -10.67
CA ASP A 104 -11.63 -4.26 -10.04
C ASP A 104 -11.07 -3.70 -8.73
N ILE A 105 -11.01 -2.37 -8.63
CA ILE A 105 -10.58 -1.64 -7.44
C ILE A 105 -11.68 -0.63 -7.11
N TYR A 106 -12.24 -0.76 -5.90
CA TYR A 106 -13.27 0.14 -5.42
C TYR A 106 -13.19 0.28 -3.90
N LEU A 107 -13.73 1.40 -3.41
CA LEU A 107 -13.99 1.61 -1.99
C LEU A 107 -15.49 1.44 -1.76
N SER A 108 -15.87 0.72 -0.72
CA SER A 108 -17.26 0.51 -0.31
C SER A 108 -17.42 0.71 1.20
N GLN A 109 -18.68 0.81 1.65
CA GLN A 109 -19.04 0.89 3.07
C GLN A 109 -19.36 -0.48 3.69
N GLU A 110 -19.14 -1.56 2.94
CA GLU A 110 -19.47 -2.95 3.31
C GLU A 110 -18.36 -3.66 4.09
#